data_AF-A0A646KTI5-F1
#
_entry.id   AF-A0A646KTI5-F1
#
_cell.length_a   1.000
_cell.length_b   1.000
_cell.length_c   1.000
_cell.angle_alpha   90.00
_cell.angle_beta   90.00
_cell.angle_gamma   90.00
#
_symmetry.space_group_name_H-M   'P 1'
#
loop_
_entity.id
_entity.type
_entity.pdbx_description
1 polymer ?
#
loop_
_entity_poly.entity_id
_entity_poly.type
_entity_poly.pdbx_seq_one_letter_code
_entity_poly.pdbx_strand_id
1 'polypeptide(L)'
;EAGGSTAGLPEVTPYRDYLEWLTRQDREAAQDAWRQALDGADEPTLTTPADRDTQPVHGEMVSAVADAALDEGLRELVQAHGLTLNTVVQGAWGLLVGKLTGRRDVVFGASVAGRPLDLPGMESMLGLFINTVPVRVRLDPAQTV
;
A
#
# COMPACT_ATOMS: atom_id res chain seq x y z
N GLU A 1 24.65 -1.25 33.07
CA GLU A 1 24.10 -2.22 32.11
C GLU A 1 22.75 -2.68 32.62
N ALA A 2 21.69 -2.56 31.81
CA ALA A 2 20.37 -3.05 32.20
C ALA A 2 20.37 -4.57 32.07
N GLY A 3 20.09 -5.30 33.17
CA GLY A 3 20.15 -6.77 33.26
C GLY A 3 19.04 -7.50 32.49
N GLY A 4 18.93 -7.25 31.18
CA GLY A 4 18.01 -7.97 30.30
C GLY A 4 18.50 -9.40 30.04
N SER A 5 17.67 -10.38 30.35
CA SER A 5 17.90 -11.80 30.02
C SER A 5 17.22 -12.15 28.70
N THR A 6 17.91 -12.86 27.83
CA THR A 6 17.35 -13.42 26.59
C THR A 6 16.65 -14.77 26.81
N ALA A 7 16.66 -15.28 28.04
CA ALA A 7 16.04 -16.56 28.38
C ALA A 7 14.51 -16.51 28.14
N GLY A 8 14.01 -17.41 27.29
CA GLY A 8 12.58 -17.54 26.96
C GLY A 8 12.12 -16.69 25.77
N LEU A 9 13.01 -15.92 25.12
CA LEU A 9 12.67 -15.21 23.88
C LEU A 9 12.71 -16.16 22.67
N PRO A 10 11.83 -15.97 21.67
CA PRO A 10 11.88 -16.71 20.43
C PRO A 10 13.16 -16.41 19.66
N GLU A 11 13.57 -17.34 18.81
CA GLU A 11 14.73 -17.17 17.94
C GLU A 11 14.50 -16.03 16.94
N VAL A 12 15.52 -15.19 16.75
CA VAL A 12 15.44 -14.03 15.85
C VAL A 12 15.81 -14.46 14.44
N THR A 13 14.88 -14.32 13.50
CA THR A 13 15.18 -14.43 12.06
C THR A 13 16.05 -13.24 11.64
N PRO A 14 17.27 -13.45 11.12
CA PRO A 14 18.18 -12.36 10.83
C PRO A 14 17.83 -11.66 9.51
N TYR A 15 17.91 -10.32 9.48
CA TYR A 15 17.59 -9.52 8.29
C TYR A 15 18.44 -9.87 7.04
N ARG A 16 19.64 -10.42 7.23
CA ARG A 16 20.49 -10.89 6.13
C ARG A 16 19.79 -11.95 5.26
N ASP A 17 18.92 -12.77 5.85
CA ASP A 17 18.20 -13.82 5.13
C ASP A 17 17.20 -13.20 4.14
N TYR A 18 16.60 -12.06 4.50
CA TYR A 18 15.80 -11.26 3.58
C TYR A 18 16.65 -10.65 2.46
N LEU A 19 17.85 -10.15 2.75
CA LEU A 19 18.74 -9.61 1.72
C LEU A 19 19.22 -10.71 0.75
N GLU A 20 19.53 -11.90 1.26
CA GLU A 20 19.86 -13.08 0.45
C GLU A 20 18.66 -13.63 -0.34
N TRP A 21 17.45 -13.53 0.21
CA TRP A 21 16.23 -13.77 -0.56
C TRP A 21 16.08 -12.73 -1.68
N LEU A 22 16.30 -11.44 -1.39
CA LEU A 22 16.13 -10.34 -2.34
C LEU A 22 17.11 -10.42 -3.52
N THR A 23 18.35 -10.89 -3.31
CA THR A 23 19.34 -11.07 -4.39
C THR A 23 19.00 -12.19 -5.35
N ARG A 24 18.14 -13.13 -4.95
CA ARG A 24 17.68 -14.26 -5.78
C ARG A 24 16.44 -13.94 -6.62
N GLN A 25 15.81 -12.78 -6.39
CA GLN A 25 14.60 -12.39 -7.11
C GLN A 25 14.91 -11.97 -8.55
N ASP A 26 14.00 -12.32 -9.46
CA ASP A 26 14.08 -11.89 -10.85
C ASP A 26 13.70 -10.41 -10.97
N ARG A 27 14.72 -9.57 -11.10
CA ARG A 27 14.56 -8.12 -11.24
C ARG A 27 13.96 -7.72 -12.58
N GLU A 28 14.22 -8.48 -13.64
CA GLU A 28 13.72 -8.17 -14.97
C GLU A 28 12.23 -8.46 -15.03
N ALA A 29 11.80 -9.62 -14.53
CA ALA A 29 10.39 -9.96 -14.40
C ALA A 29 9.62 -8.94 -13.54
N ALA A 30 10.21 -8.50 -12.42
CA ALA A 30 9.61 -7.47 -11.58
C ALA A 30 9.47 -6.11 -12.30
N GLN A 31 10.48 -5.71 -13.07
CA GLN A 31 10.42 -4.48 -13.88
C GLN A 31 9.36 -4.59 -14.98
N ASP A 32 9.27 -5.73 -15.67
CA ASP A 32 8.28 -5.96 -16.71
C ASP A 32 6.86 -5.92 -16.14
N ALA A 33 6.63 -6.54 -14.99
CA ALA A 33 5.34 -6.45 -14.29
C ALA A 33 4.96 -5.00 -13.98
N TRP A 34 5.91 -4.17 -13.52
CA TRP A 34 5.64 -2.75 -13.26
C TRP A 34 5.43 -1.93 -14.54
N ARG A 35 6.20 -2.18 -15.60
CA ARG A 35 5.98 -1.55 -16.91
C ARG A 35 4.58 -1.85 -17.41
N GLN A 36 4.15 -3.11 -17.34
CA GLN A 36 2.80 -3.52 -17.74
C GLN A 36 1.71 -2.91 -16.86
N ALA A 37 1.89 -2.91 -15.54
CA ALA A 37 0.89 -2.36 -14.61
C ALA A 37 0.68 -0.85 -14.81
N LEU A 38 1.72 -0.13 -15.22
CA LEU A 38 1.72 1.33 -15.38
C LEU A 38 1.66 1.78 -16.85
N ASP A 39 1.43 0.88 -17.79
CA ASP A 39 1.42 1.19 -19.22
C ASP A 39 0.35 2.24 -19.59
N GLY A 40 0.75 3.35 -20.20
CA GLY A 40 -0.12 4.49 -20.51
C GLY A 40 -0.48 5.38 -19.30
N ALA A 41 0.17 5.23 -18.14
CA ALA A 41 0.11 6.19 -17.06
C ALA A 41 1.17 7.29 -17.26
N ASP A 42 0.90 8.20 -18.19
CA ASP A 42 1.92 9.15 -18.68
C ASP A 42 2.06 10.42 -17.81
N GLU A 43 1.09 10.68 -16.94
CA GLU A 43 1.05 11.88 -16.09
C GLU A 43 0.62 11.59 -14.66
N PRO A 44 1.20 12.28 -13.65
CA PRO A 44 0.81 12.13 -12.25
C PRO A 44 -0.64 12.56 -12.04
N THR A 45 -1.32 11.96 -11.05
CA THR A 45 -2.64 12.41 -10.63
C THR A 45 -2.52 13.56 -9.65
N LEU A 46 -2.60 14.78 -10.17
CA LEU A 46 -2.53 16.01 -9.38
C LEU A 46 -3.91 16.38 -8.82
N THR A 47 -4.03 16.45 -7.50
CA THR A 47 -5.24 16.94 -6.80
C THR A 47 -5.22 18.46 -6.57
N THR A 48 -4.07 19.10 -6.80
CA THR A 48 -3.88 20.55 -6.74
C THR A 48 -3.00 20.97 -7.92
N PRO A 49 -2.98 22.26 -8.30
CA PRO A 49 -2.02 22.77 -9.29
C PRO A 49 -0.57 22.37 -8.95
N ALA A 50 0.23 22.14 -9.99
CA ALA A 50 1.62 21.66 -9.89
C ALA A 50 2.59 22.71 -9.31
N ASP A 51 2.18 23.98 -9.30
CA ASP A 51 2.98 25.09 -8.81
C ASP A 51 2.96 25.10 -7.27
N ARG A 52 3.68 24.14 -6.68
CA ARG A 52 3.85 24.04 -5.24
C ARG A 52 5.12 24.76 -4.84
N ASP A 53 4.95 25.72 -3.94
CA ASP A 53 6.04 26.30 -3.16
C ASP A 53 6.88 25.16 -2.55
N THR A 54 8.19 25.17 -2.78
CA THR A 54 9.12 24.12 -2.32
C THR A 54 9.39 24.18 -0.81
N GLN A 55 8.75 25.12 -0.12
CA GLN A 55 8.79 25.27 1.33
C GLN A 55 8.25 24.01 2.03
N PRO A 56 8.88 23.56 3.13
CA PRO A 56 8.34 22.49 3.95
C PRO A 56 6.97 22.88 4.50
N VAL A 57 5.92 22.21 4.04
CA VAL A 57 4.56 22.40 4.56
C VAL A 57 4.38 21.49 5.78
N HIS A 58 3.84 22.00 6.87
CA HIS A 58 3.37 21.17 7.97
C HIS A 58 2.02 20.58 7.60
N GLY A 59 1.94 19.25 7.55
CA GLY A 59 0.67 18.56 7.33
C GLY A 59 -0.26 18.77 8.52
N GLU A 60 -1.55 18.93 8.23
CA GLU A 60 -2.61 18.82 9.25
C GLU A 60 -3.03 17.35 9.38
N MET A 61 -3.23 16.89 10.62
CA MET A 61 -3.79 15.56 10.87
C MET A 61 -5.29 15.66 11.06
N VAL A 62 -6.04 15.18 10.07
CA VAL A 62 -7.49 15.01 10.17
C VAL A 62 -7.77 13.55 10.48
N SER A 63 -8.46 13.27 11.59
CA SER A 63 -8.87 11.93 11.99
C SER A 63 -10.38 11.79 11.97
N ALA A 64 -10.84 10.63 11.50
CA ALA A 64 -12.22 10.22 11.54
C ALA A 64 -12.27 8.74 11.95
N VAL A 65 -13.29 8.37 12.70
CA VAL A 65 -13.53 6.99 13.15
C VAL A 65 -14.84 6.53 12.55
N ALA A 66 -14.83 5.36 11.90
CA ALA A 66 -16.04 4.74 11.40
C ALA A 66 -16.98 4.43 12.57
N ASP A 67 -18.27 4.74 12.42
CA ASP A 67 -19.25 4.28 13.38
C ASP A 67 -19.47 2.76 13.25
N ALA A 68 -20.17 2.18 14.22
CA ALA A 68 -20.40 0.74 14.26
C ALA A 68 -21.16 0.21 13.03
N ALA A 69 -22.03 1.03 12.43
CA ALA A 69 -22.80 0.61 11.26
C ALA A 69 -21.91 0.55 10.01
N LEU A 70 -21.02 1.53 9.83
CA LEU A 70 -20.04 1.54 8.75
C LEU A 70 -19.00 0.43 8.92
N ASP A 71 -18.50 0.20 10.13
CA ASP A 71 -17.55 -0.90 10.41
C ASP A 71 -18.17 -2.27 10.08
N GLU A 72 -19.41 -2.50 10.49
CA GLU A 72 -20.16 -3.72 10.17
C GLU A 72 -20.31 -3.90 8.66
N GLY A 73 -20.81 -2.87 7.97
CA GLY A 73 -21.02 -2.93 6.52
C GLY A 73 -19.73 -3.16 5.73
N LEU A 74 -18.62 -2.55 6.15
CA LEU A 74 -17.31 -2.79 5.55
C LEU A 74 -16.86 -4.24 5.76
N ARG A 75 -17.11 -4.81 6.93
CA ARG A 75 -16.73 -6.20 7.24
C ARG A 75 -17.55 -7.20 6.44
N GLU A 76 -18.86 -6.97 6.33
CA GLU A 76 -19.75 -7.79 5.49
C GLU A 76 -19.32 -7.73 4.02
N LEU A 77 -19.01 -6.54 3.49
CA LEU A 77 -18.53 -6.35 2.11
C LEU A 77 -17.22 -7.11 1.86
N VAL A 78 -16.25 -6.95 2.76
CA VAL A 78 -14.94 -7.63 2.68
C VAL A 78 -15.14 -9.15 2.66
N GLN A 79 -15.99 -9.69 3.54
CA GLN A 79 -16.26 -11.12 3.61
C GLN A 79 -17.00 -11.64 2.37
N ALA A 80 -18.04 -10.93 1.92
CA ALA A 80 -18.87 -11.33 0.79
C ALA A 80 -18.07 -11.41 -0.52
N HIS A 81 -17.06 -10.56 -0.69
CA HIS A 81 -16.27 -10.47 -1.92
C HIS A 81 -14.84 -11.03 -1.81
N GLY A 82 -14.45 -11.56 -0.65
CA GLY A 82 -13.10 -12.09 -0.43
C GLY A 82 -12.01 -11.02 -0.58
N LEU A 83 -12.31 -9.78 -0.19
CA LEU A 83 -11.40 -8.64 -0.30
C LEU A 83 -10.65 -8.40 1.01
N THR A 84 -9.65 -7.52 0.97
CA THR A 84 -9.09 -6.92 2.19
C THR A 84 -9.74 -5.56 2.42
N LEU A 85 -9.82 -5.12 3.67
CA LEU A 85 -10.29 -3.75 3.98
C LEU A 85 -9.44 -2.69 3.26
N ASN A 86 -8.12 -2.90 3.17
CA ASN A 86 -7.23 -2.02 2.43
C ASN A 86 -7.63 -1.89 0.95
N THR A 87 -8.02 -2.99 0.28
CA THR A 87 -8.51 -2.97 -1.11
C THR A 87 -9.78 -2.13 -1.23
N VAL A 88 -10.74 -2.28 -0.31
CA VAL A 88 -11.98 -1.49 -0.30
C VAL A 88 -11.68 0.00 -0.13
N VAL A 89 -10.81 0.36 0.83
CA VAL A 89 -10.40 1.75 1.07
C VAL A 89 -9.67 2.33 -0.13
N GLN A 90 -8.75 1.59 -0.76
CA GLN A 90 -8.05 2.03 -1.96
C GLN A 90 -9.01 2.24 -3.15
N GLY A 91 -10.02 1.38 -3.31
CA GLY A 91 -11.07 1.56 -4.31
C GLY A 91 -11.89 2.82 -4.08
N ALA A 92 -12.38 3.03 -2.85
CA ALA A 92 -13.10 4.24 -2.45
C ALA A 92 -12.25 5.51 -2.65
N TRP A 93 -10.96 5.44 -2.31
CA TRP A 93 -10.01 6.54 -2.53
C TRP A 93 -9.80 6.84 -4.01
N GLY A 94 -9.61 5.81 -4.85
CA GLY A 94 -9.49 5.96 -6.30
C GLY A 94 -10.73 6.62 -6.93
N LEU A 95 -11.93 6.23 -6.50
CA LEU A 95 -13.19 6.86 -6.92
C LEU A 95 -13.27 8.33 -6.52
N LEU A 96 -12.91 8.65 -5.26
CA LEU A 96 -12.91 10.01 -4.76
C LEU A 96 -11.92 10.89 -5.54
N VAL A 97 -10.67 10.44 -5.71
CA VAL A 97 -9.64 11.18 -6.44
C VAL A 97 -10.02 11.36 -7.91
N GLY A 98 -10.57 10.31 -8.56
CA GLY A 98 -11.08 10.40 -9.92
C GLY A 98 -12.17 11.47 -10.06
N LYS A 99 -13.11 11.51 -9.11
CA LYS A 99 -14.17 12.52 -9.08
C LYS A 99 -13.64 13.94 -8.84
N LEU A 100 -12.69 14.12 -7.93
CA LEU A 100 -12.09 15.42 -7.62
C LEU A 100 -11.25 15.98 -8.78
N THR A 101 -10.59 15.11 -9.53
CA THR A 101 -9.71 15.49 -10.64
C THR A 101 -10.39 15.46 -12.01
N GLY A 102 -11.61 14.92 -12.09
CA GLY A 102 -12.30 14.67 -13.37
C GLY A 102 -11.64 13.58 -14.22
N ARG A 103 -10.75 12.77 -13.65
CA ARG A 103 -9.98 11.73 -14.36
C ARG A 103 -10.61 10.36 -14.21
N ARG A 104 -10.49 9.56 -15.28
CA ARG A 104 -10.88 8.15 -15.32
C ARG A 104 -9.69 7.20 -15.13
N ASP A 105 -8.48 7.71 -15.08
CA ASP A 105 -7.27 6.93 -14.79
C ASP A 105 -6.45 7.71 -13.77
N VAL A 106 -6.36 7.15 -12.57
CA VAL A 106 -5.71 7.77 -11.42
C VAL A 106 -4.64 6.86 -10.83
N VAL A 107 -3.53 7.48 -10.41
CA VAL A 107 -2.40 6.80 -9.77
C VAL A 107 -2.10 7.49 -8.44
N PHE A 108 -2.00 6.70 -7.37
CA PHE A 108 -1.60 7.17 -6.04
C PHE A 108 -0.68 6.15 -5.37
N GLY A 109 0.08 6.59 -4.36
CA GLY A 109 0.95 5.70 -3.59
C GLY A 109 0.18 4.96 -2.50
N ALA A 110 0.48 3.67 -2.30
CA ALA A 110 0.03 2.90 -1.15
C ALA A 110 1.23 2.26 -0.44
N SER A 111 1.25 2.37 0.89
CA SER A 111 2.24 1.69 1.71
C SER A 111 1.87 0.22 1.87
N VAL A 112 2.82 -0.66 1.58
CA VAL A 112 2.71 -2.10 1.77
C VAL A 112 3.77 -2.56 2.77
N ALA A 113 3.46 -3.62 3.52
CA ALA A 113 4.38 -4.14 4.53
C ALA A 113 5.68 -4.69 3.94
N GLY A 114 5.68 -5.08 2.65
CA GLY A 114 6.84 -5.61 1.93
C GLY A 114 7.41 -6.90 2.52
N ARG A 115 6.54 -7.72 3.10
CA ARG A 115 6.89 -8.99 3.75
C ARG A 115 6.52 -10.17 2.84
N PRO A 116 7.49 -10.80 2.14
CA PRO A 116 7.20 -11.93 1.26
C PRO A 116 6.72 -13.16 2.05
N LEU A 117 5.72 -13.87 1.52
CA LEU A 117 5.11 -15.04 2.19
C LEU A 117 5.97 -16.32 2.07
N ASP A 118 6.86 -16.37 1.08
CA ASP A 118 7.75 -17.50 0.80
C ASP A 118 9.06 -17.47 1.61
N LEU A 119 9.25 -16.46 2.47
CA LEU A 119 10.41 -16.34 3.34
C LEU A 119 10.05 -16.78 4.79
N PRO A 120 10.59 -17.91 5.28
CA PRO A 120 10.33 -18.37 6.64
C PRO A 120 10.74 -17.33 7.70
N GLY A 121 9.93 -17.19 8.75
CA GLY A 121 10.21 -16.27 9.84
C GLY A 121 10.09 -14.78 9.48
N MET A 122 9.55 -14.46 8.29
CA MET A 122 9.39 -13.09 7.81
C MET A 122 8.41 -12.27 8.65
N GLU A 123 7.38 -12.87 9.22
CA GLU A 123 6.36 -12.14 10.01
C GLU A 123 6.92 -11.49 11.28
N SER A 124 7.89 -12.15 11.94
CA SER A 124 8.54 -11.69 13.16
C SER A 124 9.88 -10.98 12.92
N MET A 125 10.38 -10.98 11.67
CA MET A 125 11.67 -10.40 11.33
C MET A 125 11.68 -8.88 11.57
N LEU A 126 12.75 -8.38 12.18
CA LEU A 126 13.00 -6.95 12.35
C LEU A 126 13.90 -6.46 11.20
N GLY A 127 13.53 -5.34 10.58
CA GLY A 127 14.23 -4.81 9.41
C GLY A 127 13.39 -3.80 8.63
N LEU A 128 13.99 -3.25 7.56
CA LEU A 128 13.30 -2.34 6.64
C LEU A 128 12.62 -3.16 5.53
N PHE A 129 11.29 -3.20 5.59
CA PHE A 129 10.44 -3.90 4.61
C PHE A 129 9.38 -3.00 3.99
N ILE A 130 8.93 -1.98 4.72
CA ILE A 130 7.87 -1.09 4.23
C ILE A 130 8.27 -0.48 2.89
N ASN A 131 7.34 -0.51 1.95
CA ASN A 131 7.52 0.06 0.62
C ASN A 131 6.28 0.87 0.25
N THR A 132 6.46 1.92 -0.55
CA THR A 132 5.34 2.65 -1.16
C THR A 132 5.30 2.29 -2.63
N VAL A 133 4.21 1.65 -3.05
CA VAL A 133 4.01 1.20 -4.43
C VAL A 133 2.88 1.98 -5.10
N PRO A 134 2.91 2.18 -6.42
CA PRO A 134 1.81 2.83 -7.11
C PRO A 134 0.60 1.90 -7.20
N VAL A 135 -0.57 2.46 -6.90
CA VAL A 135 -1.88 1.87 -7.17
C VAL A 135 -2.50 2.67 -8.29
N ARG A 136 -2.79 2.00 -9.40
CA ARG A 136 -3.46 2.58 -10.55
C ARG A 136 -4.89 2.08 -10.63
N VAL A 137 -5.84 3.00 -10.70
CA VAL A 137 -7.27 2.70 -10.79
C VAL A 137 -7.82 3.32 -12.07
N ARG A 138 -8.32 2.45 -12.96
CA ARG A 138 -9.02 2.84 -14.19
C ARG A 138 -10.53 2.72 -13.94
N LEU A 139 -11.21 3.85 -14.01
CA LEU A 139 -12.63 4.01 -13.73
C LEU A 139 -13.44 3.99 -15.02
N ASP A 140 -14.43 3.11 -15.06
CA ASP A 140 -15.46 3.10 -16.08
C ASP A 140 -16.82 3.50 -15.49
N PRO A 141 -17.41 4.66 -15.86
CA PRO A 141 -18.73 5.08 -15.41
C PRO A 141 -19.86 4.11 -15.76
N ALA A 142 -19.64 3.18 -16.70
CA ALA A 142 -20.60 2.12 -17.01
C ALA A 142 -20.51 0.91 -16.06
N GLN A 143 -19.46 0.81 -15.26
CA GLN A 143 -19.29 -0.27 -14.29
C GLN A 143 -19.89 0.11 -12.94
N THR A 144 -20.60 -0.84 -12.34
CA THR A 144 -21.07 -0.72 -10.94
C THR A 144 -19.90 -0.92 -9.99
N VAL A 145 -19.92 -0.18 -8.88
CA VAL A 145 -19.03 -0.37 -7.72
C VAL A 145 -19.63 -1.41 -6.80
#